data_AF-A0A382JBA0-F1
#
_entry.id   AF-A0A382JBA0-F1
#
_cell.length_a   1.000
_cell.length_b   1.000
_cell.length_c   1.000
_cell.angle_alpha   90.00
_cell.angle_beta   90.00
_cell.angle_gamma   90.00
#
_symmetry.space_group_name_H-M   'P 1'
#
loop_
_entity.id
_entity.type
_entity.pdbx_description
1 polymer ?
#
loop_
_entity_poly.entity_id
_entity_poly.type
_entity_poly.pdbx_seq_one_letter_code
_entity_poly.pdbx_strand_id
1 'polypeptide(L)'
;MKPGEPIDLEYTKRHGAMSAQYSIQDLYDLLVELVTNCDDSYHGLHVDGKSDRDGGSIVIEIEPHRKGSSIVRVRDRAGGFRDLAEKLRRVGERTSRSGDRGFMARGLKDCAALGKVTVETIVDGRDDKAEITPQFTLIPYFPGSRPGRDATSDDRKHLGMNRGNGTMVTVELEPGQSVKKSETLRRDLIWHYALRDLMGPESDSIVKLGYAVDRGETLSWSPPPAELVHDREYPVPGYEGLRFRFQLWKAE
;
A
#
# COMPACT_ATOMS: atom_id res chain seq x y z
N MET A 1 -17.36 -18.28 -8.52
CA MET A 1 -17.46 -16.90 -9.04
C MET A 1 -17.35 -16.96 -10.54
N LYS A 2 -18.16 -16.18 -11.27
CA LYS A 2 -18.02 -16.06 -12.73
C LYS A 2 -17.14 -14.84 -13.05
N PRO A 3 -16.22 -14.93 -14.02
CA PRO A 3 -15.40 -13.79 -14.44
C PRO A 3 -16.26 -12.61 -14.86
N GLY A 4 -15.90 -11.41 -14.39
CA GLY A 4 -16.54 -10.15 -14.77
C GLY A 4 -17.94 -9.94 -14.20
N GLU A 5 -18.48 -10.88 -13.40
CA GLU A 5 -19.76 -10.68 -12.73
C GLU A 5 -19.56 -9.99 -11.37
N PRO A 6 -20.29 -8.90 -11.08
CA PRO A 6 -20.21 -8.23 -9.79
C PRO A 6 -20.68 -9.13 -8.66
N ILE A 7 -19.97 -9.08 -7.53
CA ILE A 7 -20.32 -9.76 -6.29
C ILE A 7 -20.20 -8.79 -5.10
N ASP A 8 -21.07 -9.00 -4.11
CA ASP A 8 -21.03 -8.22 -2.88
C ASP A 8 -19.81 -8.60 -2.03
N LEU A 9 -19.20 -7.58 -1.41
CA LEU A 9 -18.18 -7.77 -0.39
C LEU A 9 -18.80 -8.38 0.87
N GLU A 10 -18.17 -9.43 1.38
CA GLU A 10 -18.61 -10.09 2.62
C GLU A 10 -18.04 -9.33 3.82
N TYR A 11 -18.83 -8.41 4.37
CA TYR A 11 -18.49 -7.73 5.60
C TYR A 11 -18.76 -8.61 6.82
N THR A 12 -17.73 -8.88 7.62
CA THR A 12 -17.95 -9.36 8.99
C THR A 12 -18.63 -8.24 9.80
N LYS A 13 -19.91 -8.45 10.13
CA LYS A 13 -20.82 -7.58 10.93
C LYS A 13 -20.71 -6.05 10.69
N ARG A 14 -21.49 -5.58 9.69
CA ARG A 14 -22.30 -4.34 9.73
C ARG A 14 -21.60 -2.99 9.99
N HIS A 15 -20.38 -2.72 9.50
CA HIS A 15 -19.76 -1.38 9.66
C HIS A 15 -18.90 -0.85 8.49
N GLY A 16 -18.57 -1.64 7.46
CA GLY A 16 -17.44 -1.32 6.58
C GLY A 16 -17.59 -0.11 5.65
N ALA A 17 -18.71 0.09 4.96
CA ALA A 17 -18.84 1.19 4.00
C ALA A 17 -18.87 2.59 4.64
N MET A 18 -19.54 2.72 5.81
CA MET A 18 -19.50 3.98 6.57
C MET A 18 -18.10 4.21 7.17
N SER A 19 -17.44 3.18 7.69
CA SER A 19 -16.07 3.31 8.22
C SER A 19 -15.05 3.67 7.14
N ALA A 20 -15.19 3.15 5.91
CA ALA A 20 -14.28 3.41 4.80
C ALA A 20 -14.20 4.90 4.41
N GLN A 21 -15.36 5.57 4.35
CA GLN A 21 -15.43 7.02 4.07
C GLN A 21 -14.79 7.87 5.18
N TYR A 22 -14.66 7.32 6.39
CA TYR A 22 -13.96 7.98 7.49
C TYR A 22 -12.49 7.55 7.61
N SER A 23 -12.06 6.45 6.99
CA SER A 23 -10.68 5.94 7.04
C SER A 23 -9.81 6.46 5.91
N ILE A 24 -10.35 6.56 4.69
CA ILE A 24 -9.66 7.11 3.52
C ILE A 24 -10.42 8.36 3.05
N GLN A 25 -9.90 9.54 3.40
CA GLN A 25 -10.56 10.82 3.11
C GLN A 25 -9.90 11.56 1.95
N ASP A 26 -8.60 11.36 1.75
CA ASP A 26 -7.85 12.05 0.72
C ASP A 26 -6.74 11.21 0.07
N LEU A 27 -6.04 11.83 -0.89
CA LEU A 27 -4.93 11.21 -1.61
C LEU A 27 -3.79 10.74 -0.68
N TYR A 28 -3.56 11.40 0.45
CA TYR A 28 -2.49 11.00 1.38
C TYR A 28 -2.88 9.72 2.10
N ASP A 29 -4.11 9.62 2.60
CA ASP A 29 -4.60 8.38 3.24
C ASP A 29 -4.49 7.20 2.26
N LEU A 30 -4.89 7.43 1.00
CA LEU A 30 -4.76 6.45 -0.07
C LEU A 30 -3.31 6.00 -0.27
N LEU A 31 -2.39 6.96 -0.43
CA LEU A 31 -0.98 6.65 -0.70
C LEU A 31 -0.31 5.99 0.50
N VAL A 32 -0.64 6.40 1.73
CA VAL A 32 -0.16 5.76 2.94
C VAL A 32 -0.58 4.31 2.95
N GLU A 33 -1.88 4.04 2.77
CA GLU A 33 -2.42 2.68 2.80
C GLU A 33 -1.81 1.79 1.71
N LEU A 34 -1.67 2.30 0.47
CA LEU A 34 -1.11 1.49 -0.61
C LEU A 34 0.40 1.24 -0.42
N VAL A 35 1.16 2.24 0.06
CA VAL A 35 2.60 2.10 0.28
C VAL A 35 2.91 1.17 1.46
N THR A 36 2.16 1.28 2.57
CA THR A 36 2.32 0.35 3.70
C THR A 36 1.95 -1.07 3.33
N ASN A 37 0.90 -1.26 2.50
CA ASN A 37 0.54 -2.58 1.98
C ASN A 37 1.66 -3.21 1.14
N CYS A 38 2.39 -2.43 0.33
CA CYS A 38 3.55 -2.92 -0.39
C CYS A 38 4.69 -3.32 0.56
N ASP A 39 4.97 -2.50 1.57
CA ASP A 39 6.02 -2.74 2.58
C ASP A 39 5.73 -3.99 3.41
N ASP A 40 4.49 -4.16 3.89
CA ASP A 40 4.03 -5.36 4.59
C ASP A 40 4.20 -6.62 3.72
N SER A 41 4.02 -6.50 2.40
CA SER A 41 4.26 -7.63 1.48
C SER A 41 5.74 -8.02 1.43
N TYR A 42 6.66 -7.05 1.46
CA TYR A 42 8.10 -7.32 1.56
C TYR A 42 8.48 -7.88 2.93
N HIS A 43 7.92 -7.33 4.01
CA HIS A 43 8.11 -7.84 5.36
C HIS A 43 7.69 -9.31 5.48
N GLY A 44 6.54 -9.66 4.90
CA GLY A 44 6.07 -11.04 4.82
C GLY A 44 7.06 -11.98 4.13
N LEU A 45 7.73 -11.53 3.05
CA LEU A 45 8.77 -12.29 2.38
C LEU A 45 10.03 -12.45 3.25
N HIS A 46 10.41 -11.41 3.98
CA HIS A 46 11.56 -11.44 4.89
C HIS A 46 11.35 -12.43 6.03
N VAL A 47 10.21 -12.32 6.73
CA VAL A 47 9.83 -13.22 7.83
C VAL A 47 9.71 -14.67 7.36
N ASP A 48 9.23 -14.90 6.13
CA ASP A 48 9.15 -16.24 5.52
C ASP A 48 10.51 -16.79 5.07
N GLY A 49 11.61 -16.03 5.18
CA GLY A 49 12.95 -16.41 4.70
C GLY A 49 13.07 -16.46 3.18
N LYS A 50 12.19 -15.76 2.46
CA LYS A 50 12.18 -15.66 0.98
C LYS A 50 12.92 -14.43 0.46
N SER A 51 13.29 -13.51 1.35
CA SER A 51 14.07 -12.31 1.08
C SER A 51 15.04 -12.05 2.23
N ASP A 52 16.29 -11.71 1.91
CA ASP A 52 17.29 -11.29 2.90
C ASP A 52 17.07 -9.86 3.40
N ARG A 53 16.16 -9.11 2.75
CA ARG A 53 15.84 -7.71 3.05
C ARG A 53 14.42 -7.56 3.55
N ASP A 54 14.25 -6.68 4.53
CA ASP A 54 12.96 -6.29 5.11
C ASP A 54 12.38 -5.06 4.40
N GLY A 55 12.26 -5.17 3.08
CA GLY A 55 11.84 -4.06 2.23
C GLY A 55 12.17 -4.27 0.75
N GLY A 56 11.68 -3.35 -0.08
CA GLY A 56 11.96 -3.40 -1.51
C GLY A 56 11.48 -2.17 -2.28
N SER A 57 11.47 -2.28 -3.61
CA SER A 57 11.09 -1.14 -4.47
C SER A 57 9.57 -0.99 -4.49
N ILE A 58 9.09 0.21 -4.15
CA ILE A 58 7.70 0.63 -4.23
C ILE A 58 7.63 1.82 -5.19
N VAL A 59 6.78 1.77 -6.20
CA VAL A 59 6.67 2.81 -7.22
C VAL A 59 5.26 3.38 -7.22
N ILE A 60 5.17 4.68 -6.99
CA ILE A 60 3.95 5.49 -7.07
C ILE A 60 3.99 6.25 -8.40
N GLU A 61 2.97 6.09 -9.22
CA GLU A 61 2.77 6.83 -10.47
C GLU A 61 1.47 7.62 -10.39
N ILE A 62 1.52 8.89 -10.76
CA ILE A 62 0.35 9.77 -10.75
C ILE A 62 0.17 10.41 -12.11
N GLU A 63 -1.01 10.23 -12.68
CA GLU A 63 -1.47 10.84 -13.94
C GLU A 63 -2.59 11.82 -13.60
N PRO A 64 -2.27 13.11 -13.37
CA PRO A 64 -3.27 14.10 -13.04
C PRO A 64 -4.06 14.49 -14.30
N HIS A 65 -5.38 14.41 -14.22
CA HIS A 65 -6.27 14.83 -15.30
C HIS A 65 -7.04 16.09 -14.89
N ARG A 66 -6.95 17.15 -15.71
CA ARG A 66 -7.73 18.40 -15.51
C ARG A 66 -9.22 18.23 -15.78
N LYS A 67 -9.57 17.27 -16.63
CA LYS A 67 -10.95 16.89 -16.99
C LYS A 67 -11.01 15.37 -16.97
N GLY A 68 -11.94 14.81 -16.20
CA GLY A 68 -12.04 13.37 -15.97
C GLY A 68 -11.25 12.90 -14.74
N SER A 69 -11.16 11.59 -14.59
CA SER A 69 -10.56 10.91 -13.44
C SER A 69 -9.03 11.02 -13.47
N SER A 70 -8.43 11.44 -12.36
CA SER A 70 -6.97 11.30 -12.19
C SER A 70 -6.63 9.86 -11.85
N ILE A 71 -5.49 9.35 -12.30
CA ILE A 71 -5.09 7.97 -12.06
C ILE A 71 -3.90 7.92 -11.11
N VAL A 72 -3.99 7.10 -10.08
CA VAL A 72 -2.92 6.78 -9.14
C VAL A 72 -2.58 5.32 -9.29
N ARG A 73 -1.31 4.97 -9.47
CA ARG A 73 -0.85 3.57 -9.46
C ARG A 73 0.22 3.40 -8.40
N VAL A 74 0.11 2.35 -7.60
CA VAL A 74 1.16 1.93 -6.66
C VAL A 74 1.49 0.49 -6.96
N ARG A 75 2.78 0.20 -7.18
CA ARG A 75 3.25 -1.14 -7.53
C ARG A 75 4.52 -1.54 -6.79
N ASP A 76 4.63 -2.83 -6.55
CA ASP A 76 5.77 -3.49 -5.93
C ASP A 76 6.17 -4.76 -6.69
N ARG A 77 7.27 -5.37 -6.24
CA ARG A 77 7.80 -6.66 -6.74
C ARG A 77 7.93 -7.68 -5.60
N ALA A 78 7.01 -7.61 -4.64
CA ALA A 78 6.98 -8.44 -3.45
C ALA A 78 6.23 -9.77 -3.73
N GLY A 79 5.47 -10.28 -2.76
CA GLY A 79 4.90 -11.62 -2.79
C GLY A 79 3.70 -11.80 -3.72
N GLY A 80 2.96 -10.73 -3.98
CA GLY A 80 1.70 -10.75 -4.74
C GLY A 80 0.52 -11.41 -4.01
N PHE A 81 -0.64 -11.50 -4.68
CA PHE A 81 -1.85 -12.12 -4.14
C PHE A 81 -2.18 -13.43 -4.87
N ARG A 82 -2.08 -14.57 -4.17
CA ARG A 82 -2.81 -15.79 -4.57
C ARG A 82 -4.28 -15.64 -4.19
N ASP A 83 -5.16 -16.19 -5.02
CA ASP A 83 -6.61 -16.22 -4.82
C ASP A 83 -7.18 -14.81 -4.57
N LEU A 84 -6.80 -13.86 -5.43
CA LEU A 84 -7.08 -12.43 -5.27
C LEU A 84 -8.57 -12.16 -5.00
N ALA A 85 -9.44 -12.79 -5.78
CA ALA A 85 -10.89 -12.66 -5.63
C ALA A 85 -11.38 -13.07 -4.23
N GLU A 86 -10.86 -14.15 -3.66
CA GLU A 86 -11.27 -14.61 -2.33
C GLU A 86 -10.77 -13.67 -1.23
N LYS A 87 -9.51 -13.22 -1.33
CA LYS A 87 -8.93 -12.25 -0.40
C LYS A 87 -9.65 -10.90 -0.43
N LEU A 88 -10.00 -10.42 -1.62
CA LEU A 88 -10.76 -9.19 -1.77
C LEU A 88 -12.21 -9.34 -1.34
N ARG A 89 -12.82 -10.53 -1.44
CA ARG A 89 -14.22 -10.74 -1.03
C ARG A 89 -14.43 -10.62 0.48
N ARG A 90 -13.54 -11.18 1.31
CA ARG A 90 -13.72 -11.23 2.78
C ARG A 90 -13.24 -9.96 3.46
N VAL A 91 -14.13 -9.16 4.05
CA VAL A 91 -13.80 -7.90 4.73
C VAL A 91 -13.81 -8.08 6.25
N GLY A 92 -12.72 -7.67 6.91
CA GLY A 92 -12.59 -7.61 8.37
C GLY A 92 -11.87 -8.79 9.04
N GLU A 93 -11.40 -9.78 8.27
CA GLU A 93 -10.44 -10.77 8.78
C GLU A 93 -9.06 -10.11 8.91
N ARG A 94 -8.45 -10.20 10.10
CA ARG A 94 -7.08 -9.74 10.32
C ARG A 94 -6.14 -10.64 9.51
N THR A 95 -5.69 -10.17 8.35
CA THR A 95 -4.63 -10.84 7.58
C THR A 95 -3.24 -10.32 7.92
N SER A 96 -3.13 -9.29 8.77
CA SER A 96 -1.86 -8.74 9.21
C SER A 96 -1.16 -9.60 10.27
N ARG A 97 0.14 -9.83 10.07
CA ARG A 97 1.06 -10.53 10.97
C ARG A 97 1.57 -9.60 12.08
N SER A 98 2.28 -10.16 13.04
CA SER A 98 2.94 -9.37 14.09
C SER A 98 4.14 -8.65 13.49
N GLY A 99 4.15 -7.32 13.48
CA GLY A 99 5.19 -6.50 12.84
C GLY A 99 4.68 -5.67 11.65
N ASP A 100 3.55 -6.07 11.06
CA ASP A 100 2.91 -5.34 9.96
C ASP A 100 2.47 -3.95 10.40
N ARG A 101 2.74 -2.97 9.54
CA ARG A 101 2.38 -1.56 9.74
C ARG A 101 0.96 -1.28 9.26
N GLY A 102 0.44 -2.09 8.33
CA GLY A 102 -0.90 -1.99 7.77
C GLY A 102 -1.92 -2.96 8.38
N PHE A 103 -3.18 -2.54 8.42
CA PHE A 103 -4.32 -3.44 8.63
C PHE A 103 -4.74 -4.04 7.27
N MET A 104 -3.91 -4.93 6.71
CA MET A 104 -4.14 -5.48 5.38
C MET A 104 -5.55 -6.11 5.23
N ALA A 105 -6.13 -5.91 4.04
CA ALA A 105 -7.49 -6.26 3.58
C ALA A 105 -8.65 -5.36 4.01
N ARG A 106 -8.49 -4.44 4.97
CA ARG A 106 -9.46 -3.34 5.17
C ARG A 106 -9.13 -2.14 4.29
N GLY A 107 -7.93 -1.58 4.43
CA GLY A 107 -7.65 -0.29 3.80
C GLY A 107 -7.55 -0.34 2.27
N LEU A 108 -7.07 -1.43 1.64
CA LEU A 108 -7.12 -1.59 0.17
C LEU A 108 -8.56 -1.48 -0.39
N LYS A 109 -9.57 -1.94 0.37
CA LYS A 109 -10.97 -1.87 -0.05
C LYS A 109 -11.55 -0.49 0.24
N ASP A 110 -11.13 0.11 1.34
CA ASP A 110 -11.51 1.48 1.71
C ASP A 110 -10.97 2.51 0.70
N CYS A 111 -9.91 2.19 -0.04
CA CYS A 111 -9.45 2.99 -1.17
C CYS A 111 -10.54 3.23 -2.23
N ALA A 112 -11.54 2.34 -2.32
CA ALA A 112 -12.68 2.51 -3.21
C ALA A 112 -13.56 3.71 -2.84
N ALA A 113 -13.42 4.27 -1.62
CA ALA A 113 -14.08 5.50 -1.23
C ALA A 113 -13.68 6.71 -2.11
N LEU A 114 -12.49 6.68 -2.71
CA LEU A 114 -11.99 7.76 -3.57
C LEU A 114 -12.19 7.50 -5.07
N GLY A 115 -12.59 6.29 -5.47
CA GLY A 115 -12.75 5.94 -6.88
C GLY A 115 -12.67 4.45 -7.16
N LYS A 116 -12.65 4.08 -8.44
CA LYS A 116 -12.58 2.68 -8.85
C LYS A 116 -11.17 2.13 -8.60
N VAL A 117 -11.07 1.03 -7.88
CA VAL A 117 -9.80 0.34 -7.60
C VAL A 117 -9.67 -0.87 -8.52
N THR A 118 -8.50 -1.03 -9.12
CA THR A 118 -8.12 -2.21 -9.90
C THR A 118 -6.86 -2.80 -9.27
N VAL A 119 -6.88 -4.09 -8.96
CA VAL A 119 -5.73 -4.83 -8.44
C VAL A 119 -5.31 -5.85 -9.48
N GLU A 120 -4.06 -5.79 -9.91
CA GLU A 120 -3.44 -6.71 -10.86
C GLU A 120 -2.21 -7.31 -10.19
N THR A 121 -2.05 -8.63 -10.25
CA THR A 121 -0.96 -9.32 -9.55
C THR A 121 -0.43 -10.47 -10.39
N ILE A 122 0.89 -10.67 -10.33
CA ILE A 122 1.54 -11.85 -10.90
C ILE A 122 2.19 -12.63 -9.77
N VAL A 123 1.83 -13.90 -9.62
CA VAL A 123 2.42 -14.83 -8.64
C VAL A 123 2.75 -16.16 -9.32
N ASP A 124 4.01 -16.60 -9.21
CA ASP A 124 4.50 -17.85 -9.80
C ASP A 124 4.18 -17.97 -11.31
N GLY A 125 4.21 -16.84 -12.01
CA GLY A 125 3.91 -16.78 -13.45
C GLY A 125 2.43 -16.81 -13.80
N ARG A 126 1.53 -16.66 -12.83
CA ARG A 126 0.08 -16.54 -13.05
C ARG A 126 -0.38 -15.10 -12.85
N ASP A 127 -1.11 -14.56 -13.82
CA ASP A 127 -1.72 -13.23 -13.83
C ASP A 127 -3.15 -13.30 -13.28
N ASP A 128 -3.47 -12.49 -12.27
CA ASP A 128 -4.81 -12.34 -11.69
C ASP A 128 -5.22 -10.87 -11.58
N LYS A 129 -6.52 -10.60 -11.70
CA LYS A 129 -7.09 -9.26 -11.75
C LYS A 129 -8.46 -9.21 -11.07
N ALA A 130 -8.69 -8.14 -10.31
CA ALA A 130 -9.99 -7.82 -9.75
C ALA A 130 -10.20 -6.31 -9.64
N GLU A 131 -11.45 -5.89 -9.64
CA GLU A 131 -11.84 -4.48 -9.48
C GLU A 131 -12.79 -4.30 -8.28
N ILE A 132 -12.69 -3.18 -7.59
CA ILE A 132 -13.65 -2.74 -6.57
C ILE A 132 -14.24 -1.40 -7.03
N THR A 133 -15.55 -1.37 -7.20
CA THR A 133 -16.26 -0.16 -7.60
C THR A 133 -16.39 0.82 -6.43
N PRO A 134 -16.66 2.12 -6.68
CA PRO A 134 -16.97 3.09 -5.63
C PRO A 134 -18.20 2.71 -4.78
N GLN A 135 -19.06 1.83 -5.30
CA GLN A 135 -20.19 1.24 -4.56
C GLN A 135 -19.79 0.01 -3.74
N PHE A 136 -18.49 -0.23 -3.57
CA PHE A 136 -17.92 -1.36 -2.83
C PHE A 136 -18.35 -2.72 -3.38
N THR A 137 -18.50 -2.82 -4.70
CA THR A 137 -18.79 -4.07 -5.39
C THR A 137 -17.51 -4.66 -5.96
N LEU A 138 -17.26 -5.94 -5.73
CA LEU A 138 -16.10 -6.66 -6.25
C LEU A 138 -16.41 -7.29 -7.61
N ILE A 139 -15.54 -7.09 -8.59
CA ILE A 139 -15.62 -7.69 -9.92
C ILE A 139 -14.33 -8.50 -10.16
N PRO A 140 -14.35 -9.83 -9.95
CA PRO A 140 -13.20 -10.69 -10.18
C PRO A 140 -13.10 -11.07 -11.66
N TYR A 141 -11.91 -10.99 -12.25
CA TYR A 141 -11.69 -11.39 -13.65
C TYR A 141 -11.27 -12.86 -13.78
N PHE A 142 -10.89 -13.50 -12.67
CA PHE A 142 -10.62 -14.93 -12.60
C PHE A 142 -11.40 -15.57 -11.44
N PRO A 143 -11.98 -16.78 -11.61
CA PRO A 143 -12.67 -17.47 -10.52
C PRO A 143 -11.66 -17.93 -9.46
N GLY A 144 -11.88 -17.63 -8.18
CA GLY A 144 -10.97 -17.98 -7.09
C GLY A 144 -10.63 -19.46 -6.88
N SER A 145 -11.14 -20.39 -7.69
CA SER A 145 -10.76 -21.81 -7.68
C SER A 145 -9.85 -22.21 -8.85
N ARG A 146 -9.50 -21.27 -9.73
CA ARG A 146 -8.53 -21.49 -10.82
C ARG A 146 -7.44 -20.43 -10.68
N PRO A 147 -6.16 -20.82 -10.69
CA PRO A 147 -5.10 -19.84 -10.86
C PRO A 147 -5.40 -19.06 -12.14
N GLY A 148 -5.08 -17.77 -12.15
CA GLY A 148 -5.25 -16.93 -13.32
C GLY A 148 -4.48 -17.47 -14.55
N ARG A 149 -4.53 -16.77 -15.66
CA ARG A 149 -3.84 -17.25 -16.88
C ARG A 149 -2.32 -17.15 -16.73
N ASP A 150 -1.58 -17.81 -17.62
CA ASP A 150 -0.13 -17.60 -17.67
C ASP A 150 0.18 -16.13 -18.00
N ALA A 151 1.07 -15.54 -17.21
CA ALA A 151 1.49 -14.17 -17.38
C ALA A 151 2.42 -14.05 -18.60
N THR A 152 2.04 -13.19 -19.53
CA THR A 152 2.80 -12.86 -20.73
C THR A 152 3.92 -11.86 -20.43
N SER A 153 4.80 -11.61 -21.40
CA SER A 153 5.76 -10.52 -21.33
C SER A 153 5.10 -9.15 -21.20
N ASP A 154 3.95 -8.97 -21.85
CA ASP A 154 3.21 -7.71 -21.86
C ASP A 154 2.58 -7.44 -20.50
N ASP A 155 2.05 -8.47 -19.83
CA ASP A 155 1.53 -8.35 -18.46
C ASP A 155 2.63 -7.94 -17.48
N ARG A 156 3.80 -8.56 -17.59
CA ARG A 156 4.96 -8.21 -16.76
C ARG A 156 5.42 -6.78 -17.01
N LYS A 157 5.48 -6.38 -18.29
CA LYS A 157 5.84 -5.02 -18.68
C LYS A 157 4.83 -3.99 -18.15
N HIS A 158 3.53 -4.31 -18.19
CA HIS A 158 2.45 -3.51 -17.61
C HIS A 158 2.62 -3.32 -16.10
N LEU A 159 2.96 -4.38 -15.37
CA LEU A 159 3.32 -4.32 -13.94
C LEU A 159 4.71 -3.69 -13.69
N GLY A 160 5.43 -3.22 -14.71
CA GLY A 160 6.74 -2.60 -14.56
C GLY A 160 7.83 -3.57 -14.07
N MET A 161 7.73 -4.85 -14.42
CA MET A 161 8.65 -5.91 -14.00
C MET A 161 9.05 -6.81 -15.19
N ASN A 162 10.19 -7.48 -15.10
CA ASN A 162 10.64 -8.42 -16.14
C ASN A 162 10.50 -9.89 -15.69
N ARG A 163 10.49 -10.14 -14.38
CA ARG A 163 10.46 -11.46 -13.75
C ARG A 163 10.00 -11.36 -12.30
N GLY A 164 9.69 -12.50 -11.69
CA GLY A 164 9.30 -12.61 -10.29
C GLY A 164 7.80 -12.40 -10.09
N ASN A 165 7.44 -12.05 -8.86
CA ASN A 165 6.10 -11.73 -8.42
C ASN A 165 5.94 -10.22 -8.23
N GLY A 166 4.70 -9.75 -8.17
CA GLY A 166 4.41 -8.33 -7.94
C GLY A 166 2.93 -8.03 -7.96
N THR A 167 2.60 -6.83 -7.50
CA THR A 167 1.23 -6.29 -7.52
C THR A 167 1.27 -4.87 -8.03
N MET A 168 0.24 -4.49 -8.78
CA MET A 168 -0.09 -3.11 -9.08
C MET A 168 -1.53 -2.83 -8.65
N VAL A 169 -1.70 -1.79 -7.86
CA VAL A 169 -3.00 -1.22 -7.51
C VAL A 169 -3.17 0.08 -8.29
N THR A 170 -4.20 0.16 -9.10
CA THR A 170 -4.61 1.36 -9.83
C THR A 170 -5.88 1.91 -9.21
N VAL A 171 -5.90 3.20 -8.88
CA VAL A 171 -7.10 3.92 -8.44
C VAL A 171 -7.42 5.00 -9.45
N GLU A 172 -8.56 4.85 -10.10
CA GLU A 172 -9.17 5.89 -10.93
C GLU A 172 -10.03 6.77 -10.04
N LEU A 173 -9.51 7.94 -9.66
CA LEU A 173 -10.15 8.84 -8.70
C LEU A 173 -11.44 9.44 -9.25
N GLU A 174 -12.46 9.56 -8.40
CA GLU A 174 -13.72 10.22 -8.75
C GLU A 174 -13.50 11.67 -9.21
N PRO A 175 -14.29 12.17 -10.17
CA PRO A 175 -14.24 13.57 -10.59
C PRO A 175 -14.40 14.52 -9.40
N GLY A 176 -13.45 15.44 -9.24
CA GLY A 176 -13.44 16.42 -8.14
C GLY A 176 -12.42 16.10 -7.04
N GLN A 177 -11.86 14.89 -7.00
CA GLN A 177 -10.71 14.59 -6.16
C GLN A 177 -9.48 15.38 -6.65
N SER A 178 -8.91 16.20 -5.77
CA SER A 178 -7.78 17.05 -6.13
C SER A 178 -6.46 16.30 -5.99
N VAL A 179 -5.75 16.16 -7.10
CA VAL A 179 -4.35 15.75 -7.08
C VAL A 179 -3.49 17.00 -6.96
N LYS A 180 -2.76 17.11 -5.85
CA LYS A 180 -1.80 18.21 -5.66
C LYS A 180 -0.69 18.16 -6.71
N LYS A 181 -0.07 19.31 -6.96
CA LYS A 181 1.11 19.42 -7.84
C LYS A 181 2.24 18.52 -7.32
N SER A 182 3.06 18.02 -8.24
CA SER A 182 4.15 17.09 -7.96
C SER A 182 5.07 17.52 -6.84
N GLU A 183 5.56 18.75 -6.87
CA GLU A 183 6.45 19.29 -5.85
C GLU A 183 5.82 19.31 -4.46
N THR A 184 4.53 19.68 -4.39
CA THR A 184 3.79 19.75 -3.13
C THR A 184 3.54 18.36 -2.59
N LEU A 185 3.09 17.42 -3.42
CA LEU A 185 2.84 16.05 -3.00
C LEU A 185 4.14 15.39 -2.52
N ARG A 186 5.23 15.55 -3.27
CA ARG A 186 6.56 15.05 -2.91
C ARG A 186 7.00 15.56 -1.54
N ARG A 187 6.95 16.88 -1.34
CA ARG A 187 7.32 17.51 -0.06
C ARG A 187 6.47 16.97 1.08
N ASP A 188 5.16 16.92 0.89
CA ASP A 188 4.23 16.55 1.95
C ASP A 188 4.32 15.05 2.29
N LEU A 189 4.52 14.17 1.30
CA LEU A 189 4.66 12.72 1.52
C LEU A 189 5.92 12.36 2.31
N ILE A 190 7.06 12.99 2.01
CA ILE A 190 8.33 12.75 2.73
C ILE A 190 8.16 13.02 4.23
N TRP A 191 7.34 14.02 4.59
CA TRP A 191 7.10 14.40 5.99
C TRP A 191 5.88 13.71 6.61
N HIS A 192 5.18 12.87 5.85
CA HIS A 192 3.99 12.18 6.35
C HIS A 192 4.40 11.18 7.44
N TYR A 193 3.87 11.37 8.66
CA TYR A 193 4.31 10.63 9.84
C TYR A 193 4.23 9.11 9.65
N ALA A 194 3.18 8.61 8.98
CA ALA A 194 2.97 7.18 8.74
C ALA A 194 3.99 6.55 7.79
N LEU A 195 4.68 7.35 6.96
CA LEU A 195 5.68 6.88 5.99
C LEU A 195 7.12 7.16 6.46
N ARG A 196 7.29 7.81 7.62
CA ARG A 196 8.59 8.24 8.14
C ARG A 196 9.58 7.09 8.26
N ASP A 197 9.18 6.01 8.93
CA ASP A 197 10.08 4.87 9.19
C ASP A 197 10.39 4.12 7.90
N LEU A 198 9.41 4.03 7.00
CA LEU A 198 9.53 3.36 5.70
C LEU A 198 10.43 4.13 4.73
N MET A 199 10.42 5.46 4.77
CA MET A 199 11.29 6.32 3.96
C MET A 199 12.57 6.74 4.70
N GLY A 200 12.78 6.25 5.92
CA GLY A 200 13.90 6.62 6.77
C GLY A 200 15.22 5.97 6.35
N PRO A 201 16.35 6.42 6.94
CA PRO A 201 17.69 5.97 6.55
C PRO A 201 17.96 4.49 6.85
N GLU A 202 17.26 3.91 7.83
CA GLU A 202 17.40 2.50 8.24
C GLU A 202 16.46 1.56 7.48
N SER A 203 15.67 2.06 6.54
CA SER A 203 14.70 1.27 5.80
C SER A 203 15.32 0.60 4.58
N ASP A 204 15.03 -0.68 4.38
CA ASP A 204 15.35 -1.41 3.15
C ASP A 204 14.38 -1.06 1.99
N SER A 205 13.26 -0.40 2.29
CA SER A 205 12.26 0.00 1.31
C SER A 205 12.66 1.27 0.56
N ILE A 206 12.46 1.25 -0.77
CA ILE A 206 12.77 2.36 -1.67
C ILE A 206 11.46 2.82 -2.31
N VAL A 207 10.92 3.95 -1.85
CA VAL A 207 9.73 4.54 -2.45
C VAL A 207 10.12 5.52 -3.54
N LYS A 208 9.53 5.35 -4.72
CA LYS A 208 9.71 6.26 -5.86
C LYS A 208 8.38 6.90 -6.23
N LEU A 209 8.37 8.21 -6.46
CA LEU A 209 7.22 8.95 -6.94
C LEU A 209 7.49 9.51 -8.34
N GLY A 210 6.66 9.12 -9.30
CA GLY A 210 6.71 9.62 -10.67
C GLY A 210 5.39 10.25 -11.11
N TYR A 211 5.50 11.27 -11.95
CA TYR A 211 4.37 11.83 -12.69
C TYR A 211 4.54 11.45 -14.16
N ALA A 212 3.67 10.55 -14.64
CA ALA A 212 3.81 9.78 -15.89
C ALA A 212 4.94 8.72 -15.90
N VAL A 213 4.76 7.73 -16.78
CA VAL A 213 5.65 6.57 -16.97
C VAL A 213 7.08 7.06 -17.31
N ASP A 214 8.07 6.60 -16.55
CA ASP A 214 9.53 6.71 -16.78
C ASP A 214 10.37 7.74 -15.97
N ARG A 215 9.80 8.55 -15.08
CA ARG A 215 10.62 9.42 -14.19
C ARG A 215 10.12 9.45 -12.75
N GLY A 216 10.50 8.44 -11.98
CA GLY A 216 10.28 8.39 -10.53
C GLY A 216 11.47 8.94 -9.73
N GLU A 217 11.24 9.90 -8.85
CA GLU A 217 12.21 10.35 -7.85
C GLU A 217 12.12 9.50 -6.59
N THR A 218 13.25 9.11 -6.01
CA THR A 218 13.26 8.44 -4.70
C THR A 218 12.83 9.43 -3.61
N LEU A 219 11.83 9.05 -2.84
CA LEU A 219 11.42 9.75 -1.62
C LEU A 219 12.26 9.23 -0.47
N SER A 220 12.93 10.14 0.24
CA SER A 220 13.71 9.81 1.43
C SER A 220 13.45 10.85 2.50
N TRP A 221 13.21 10.36 3.71
CA TRP A 221 13.09 11.17 4.89
C TRP A 221 14.39 11.10 5.67
N SER A 222 14.85 12.26 6.15
CA SER A 222 15.91 12.35 7.15
C SER A 222 15.42 13.17 8.33
N PRO A 223 15.82 12.79 9.56
CA PRO A 223 15.55 13.64 10.72
C PRO A 223 16.19 15.01 10.50
N PRO A 224 15.54 16.11 10.91
CA PRO A 224 16.18 17.41 10.89
C PRO A 224 17.43 17.39 11.78
N PRO A 225 18.45 18.21 11.49
CA PRO A 225 19.57 18.42 12.41
C PRO A 225 19.04 18.73 13.81
N ALA A 226 19.51 17.97 14.79
CA ALA A 226 19.06 18.09 16.15
C ALA A 226 20.17 17.69 17.13
N GLU A 227 20.23 18.41 18.25
CA GLU A 227 21.14 18.13 19.36
C GLU A 227 20.43 17.26 20.40
N LEU A 228 21.07 16.16 20.84
CA LEU A 228 20.59 15.37 21.96
C LEU A 228 20.78 16.16 23.26
N VAL A 229 19.69 16.71 23.80
CA VAL A 229 19.73 17.57 25.00
C VAL A 229 19.39 16.81 26.28
N HIS A 230 18.79 15.62 26.16
CA HIS A 230 18.50 14.76 27.31
C HIS A 230 18.49 13.29 26.88
N ASP A 231 19.16 12.43 27.66
CA ASP A 231 19.15 10.98 27.48
C ASP A 231 19.19 10.32 28.86
N ARG A 232 18.09 9.71 29.27
CA ARG A 232 18.00 9.05 30.59
C ARG A 232 17.16 7.79 30.54
N GLU A 233 17.56 6.82 31.34
CA GLU A 233 16.76 5.64 31.62
C GLU A 233 16.03 5.74 32.96
N TYR A 234 14.79 5.28 32.97
CA TYR A 234 13.93 5.27 34.14
C TYR A 234 13.36 3.87 34.36
N PRO A 235 13.22 3.41 35.61
CA PRO A 235 12.50 2.18 35.89
C PRO A 235 11.03 2.34 35.49
N VAL A 236 10.43 1.30 34.91
CA VAL A 236 9.00 1.29 34.57
C VAL A 236 8.21 0.95 35.84
N PRO A 237 7.40 1.87 36.39
CA PRO A 237 6.66 1.59 37.62
C PRO A 237 5.74 0.37 37.46
N GLY A 238 5.84 -0.58 38.39
CA GLY A 238 5.05 -1.82 38.36
C GLY A 238 5.64 -2.96 37.51
N TYR A 239 6.78 -2.75 36.84
CA TYR A 239 7.44 -3.79 36.05
C TYR A 239 8.91 -3.94 36.47
N GLU A 240 9.17 -4.95 37.31
CA GLU A 240 10.50 -5.20 37.87
C GLU A 240 11.52 -5.56 36.76
N GLY A 241 12.70 -4.95 36.81
CA GLY A 241 13.76 -5.17 35.81
C GLY A 241 13.56 -4.47 34.46
N LEU A 242 12.39 -3.88 34.18
CA LEU A 242 12.17 -3.10 32.96
C LEU A 242 12.57 -1.64 33.14
N ARG A 243 13.31 -1.11 32.16
CA ARG A 243 13.72 0.30 32.07
C ARG A 243 13.24 0.87 30.75
N PHE A 244 12.75 2.11 30.75
CA PHE A 244 12.50 2.86 29.52
C PHE A 244 13.58 3.93 29.36
N ARG A 245 14.09 4.09 28.13
CA ARG A 245 15.01 5.16 27.75
C ARG A 245 14.23 6.30 27.14
N PHE A 246 14.42 7.51 27.67
CA PHE A 246 13.83 8.74 27.14
C PHE A 246 14.93 9.62 26.59
N GLN A 247 14.80 9.98 25.33
CA GLN A 247 15.68 10.89 24.62
C GLN A 247 14.90 12.11 24.17
N LEU A 248 15.43 13.31 24.45
CA LEU A 248 14.92 14.57 23.94
C LEU A 248 15.97 15.19 23.02
N TRP A 249 15.53 15.48 21.79
CA TRP A 249 16.34 16.13 20.79
C TRP A 249 15.81 17.55 20.57
N LYS A 250 16.71 18.53 20.56
CA LYS A 250 16.39 19.92 20.23
C LYS A 250 16.76 20.14 18.77
N ALA A 251 15.76 20.36 17.93
CA ALA A 251 16.00 20.75 16.53
C ALA A 251 16.75 22.10 16.48
N GLU A 252 17.68 22.21 15.54
CA GLU A 252 18.41 23.45 15.25
C GLU A 252 17.51 24.54 14.64
#